data_AF-A0A1U7J215-F1
#
_entry.id   AF-A0A1U7J215-F1
#
_cell.length_a   1.000
_cell.length_b   1.000
_cell.length_c   1.000
_cell.angle_alpha   90.00
_cell.angle_beta   90.00
_cell.angle_gamma   90.00
#
_symmetry.space_group_name_H-M   'P 1'
#
loop_
_entity.id
_entity.type
_entity.pdbx_description
1 polymer ?
#
loop_
_entity_poly.entity_id
_entity_poly.type
_entity_poly.pdbx_seq_one_letter_code
_entity_poly.pdbx_strand_id
1 'polypeptide(L)'
;MAIDIEHCEAHIAHTDNNYLPFLHRFYKSHRATLFRFLEVVPLQSSTHNQHLEMAIRFIRHHRTSRSTWLDVPTAETNEQATASPSEALDLSWIPAKWLKLVTGQASSQRSVPPKQLHRQQFELCVFSHILLELQSGDLYIAGSAEYGDYYSQLVTWEEYHAQIDEYGQQVNLGYGTDSCKNGPYLLKALLIEKFRG
;
A
#
# COMPACT_ATOMS: atom_id res chain seq x y z
N MET A 1 -2.98 -44.93 0.99
CA MET A 1 -3.06 -44.05 -0.19
C MET A 1 -3.55 -42.69 0.30
N ALA A 2 -2.64 -41.85 0.77
CA ALA A 2 -2.97 -40.50 1.22
C ALA A 2 -3.07 -39.63 -0.04
N ILE A 3 -4.28 -39.15 -0.34
CA ILE A 3 -4.50 -38.22 -1.44
C ILE A 3 -3.82 -36.91 -1.04
N ASP A 4 -2.88 -36.49 -1.86
CA ASP A 4 -1.97 -35.36 -1.68
C ASP A 4 -2.74 -34.03 -1.69
N ILE A 5 -3.17 -33.58 -0.50
CA ILE A 5 -3.94 -32.33 -0.32
C ILE A 5 -3.10 -31.10 -0.75
N GLU A 6 -1.76 -31.20 -0.67
CA GLU A 6 -0.86 -30.10 -1.06
C GLU A 6 -0.92 -29.80 -2.57
N HIS A 7 -1.09 -30.82 -3.42
CA HIS A 7 -1.24 -30.62 -4.87
C HIS A 7 -2.59 -29.98 -5.24
N CYS A 8 -3.65 -30.24 -4.46
CA CYS A 8 -4.97 -29.64 -4.69
C CYS A 8 -5.01 -28.16 -4.31
N GLU A 9 -4.39 -27.75 -3.19
CA GLU A 9 -4.36 -26.34 -2.77
C GLU A 9 -3.58 -25.45 -3.75
N ALA A 10 -2.48 -25.96 -4.31
CA ALA A 10 -1.70 -25.25 -5.34
C ALA A 10 -2.50 -25.03 -6.63
N HIS A 11 -3.37 -25.99 -7.01
CA HIS A 11 -4.19 -25.87 -8.21
C HIS A 11 -5.38 -24.91 -8.03
N ILE A 12 -5.96 -24.81 -6.83
CA ILE A 12 -7.04 -23.85 -6.51
C ILE A 12 -6.52 -22.41 -6.46
N ALA A 13 -5.28 -22.21 -6.01
CA ALA A 13 -4.63 -20.89 -6.02
C ALA A 13 -4.49 -20.31 -7.44
N HIS A 14 -4.38 -21.18 -8.46
CA HIS A 14 -4.28 -20.79 -9.85
C HIS A 14 -5.63 -20.44 -10.52
N THR A 15 -6.74 -21.03 -10.08
CA THR A 15 -8.07 -20.74 -10.68
C THR A 15 -8.72 -19.45 -10.20
N ASP A 16 -8.39 -18.96 -9.00
CA ASP A 16 -8.98 -17.73 -8.41
C ASP A 16 -7.97 -16.58 -8.22
N ASN A 17 -6.75 -16.68 -8.76
CA ASN A 17 -5.66 -15.73 -8.53
C ASN A 17 -5.41 -15.50 -7.02
N ASN A 18 -5.54 -16.57 -6.22
CA ASN A 18 -5.46 -16.51 -4.76
C ASN A 18 -4.02 -16.75 -4.32
N TYR A 19 -3.18 -15.71 -4.40
CA TYR A 19 -1.77 -15.74 -4.01
C TYR A 19 -1.56 -15.72 -2.47
N LEU A 20 -2.63 -15.59 -1.69
CA LEU A 20 -2.60 -15.36 -0.24
C LEU A 20 -2.03 -16.54 0.56
N PRO A 21 -2.29 -17.81 0.22
CA PRO A 21 -1.66 -18.96 0.89
C PRO A 21 -0.13 -18.94 0.76
N PHE A 22 0.39 -18.54 -0.41
CA PHE A 22 1.83 -18.42 -0.63
C PHE A 22 2.43 -17.30 0.22
N LEU A 23 1.79 -16.13 0.26
CA LEU A 23 2.25 -15.00 1.06
C LEU A 23 2.39 -15.35 2.54
N HIS A 24 1.48 -16.15 3.09
CA HIS A 24 1.55 -16.54 4.50
C HIS A 24 2.87 -17.27 4.85
N ARG A 25 3.31 -18.18 3.98
CA ARG A 25 4.56 -18.92 4.16
C ARG A 25 5.77 -18.01 4.14
N PHE A 26 5.86 -17.12 3.15
CA PHE A 26 6.97 -16.15 3.03
C PHE A 26 6.97 -15.14 4.18
N TYR A 27 5.78 -14.69 4.57
CA TYR A 27 5.62 -13.75 5.66
C TYR A 27 6.09 -14.32 6.98
N LYS A 28 5.74 -15.56 7.30
CA LYS A 28 6.13 -16.18 8.57
C LYS A 28 7.66 -16.22 8.74
N SER A 29 8.42 -16.49 7.68
CA SER A 29 9.89 -16.50 7.72
C SER A 29 10.51 -15.10 7.75
N HIS A 30 9.89 -14.12 7.10
CA HIS A 30 10.45 -12.75 6.97
C HIS A 30 9.82 -11.72 7.91
N ARG A 31 8.85 -12.11 8.74
CA ARG A 31 8.11 -11.19 9.64
C ARG A 31 9.04 -10.30 10.46
N ALA A 32 10.09 -10.87 11.05
CA ALA A 32 11.04 -10.11 11.85
C ALA A 32 11.76 -9.03 11.02
N THR A 33 12.18 -9.37 9.79
CA THR A 33 12.82 -8.45 8.85
C THR A 33 11.86 -7.35 8.39
N LEU A 34 10.61 -7.69 8.09
CA LEU A 34 9.59 -6.73 7.68
C LEU A 34 9.28 -5.71 8.78
N PHE A 35 9.17 -6.15 10.03
CA PHE A 35 9.02 -5.22 11.15
C PHE A 35 10.28 -4.39 11.40
N ARG A 36 11.47 -4.97 11.24
CA ARG A 36 12.73 -4.21 11.32
C ARG A 36 12.82 -3.15 10.23
N PHE A 37 12.34 -3.44 9.03
CA PHE A 37 12.23 -2.47 7.94
C PHE A 37 11.39 -1.26 8.37
N LEU A 38 10.21 -1.46 8.96
CA LEU A 38 9.37 -0.37 9.48
C LEU A 38 10.00 0.44 10.62
N GLU A 39 11.04 -0.08 11.27
CA GLU A 39 11.74 0.61 12.36
C GLU A 39 12.92 1.44 11.87
N VAL A 40 13.57 1.00 10.79
CA VAL A 40 14.80 1.62 10.28
C VAL A 40 14.52 2.57 9.11
N VAL A 41 13.48 2.30 8.33
CA VAL A 41 13.21 3.04 7.11
C VAL A 41 12.33 4.26 7.41
N PRO A 42 12.79 5.48 7.06
CA PRO A 42 12.00 6.69 7.19
C PRO A 42 10.96 6.74 6.07
N LEU A 43 9.87 5.99 6.24
CA LEU A 43 8.73 6.02 5.32
C LEU A 43 8.05 7.39 5.42
N GLN A 44 7.97 8.08 4.29
CA GLN A 44 7.27 9.34 4.15
C GLN A 44 6.13 9.17 3.15
N SER A 45 4.99 9.78 3.45
CA SER A 45 3.83 9.75 2.57
C SER A 45 3.79 11.03 1.75
N SER A 46 3.64 10.90 0.44
CA SER A 46 3.39 12.04 -0.46
C SER A 46 1.92 12.48 -0.38
N THR A 47 1.02 11.58 0.04
CA THR A 47 -0.41 11.81 0.25
C THR A 47 -0.74 11.95 1.76
N HIS A 48 -1.85 12.59 2.13
CA HIS A 48 -2.34 12.71 3.52
C HIS A 48 -2.91 11.37 4.06
N ASN A 49 -2.10 10.31 4.02
CA ASN A 49 -2.52 8.92 4.14
C ASN A 49 -2.59 8.47 5.61
N GLN A 50 -3.49 9.09 6.38
CA GLN A 50 -3.63 8.88 7.83
C GLN A 50 -3.99 7.43 8.19
N HIS A 51 -4.76 6.75 7.33
CA HIS A 51 -5.22 5.39 7.57
C HIS A 51 -4.09 4.36 7.55
N LEU A 52 -3.13 4.49 6.64
CA LEU A 52 -1.98 3.58 6.62
C LEU A 52 -1.05 3.82 7.81
N GLU A 53 -0.84 5.09 8.19
CA GLU A 53 -0.05 5.41 9.38
C GLU A 53 -0.66 4.81 10.66
N MET A 54 -1.98 4.95 10.85
CA MET A 54 -2.71 4.32 11.94
C MET A 54 -2.56 2.79 11.91
N ALA A 55 -2.69 2.16 10.74
CA ALA A 55 -2.52 0.72 10.59
C ALA A 55 -1.09 0.25 10.93
N ILE A 56 -0.06 0.98 10.50
CA ILE A 56 1.35 0.71 10.83
C ILE A 56 1.57 0.81 12.35
N ARG A 57 1.07 1.86 13.00
CA ARG A 57 1.13 2.02 14.45
C ARG A 57 0.44 0.85 15.16
N PHE A 58 -0.73 0.45 14.70
CA PHE A 58 -1.49 -0.68 15.25
C PHE A 58 -0.72 -2.00 15.18
N ILE A 59 -0.17 -2.36 14.01
CA ILE A 59 0.59 -3.62 13.87
C ILE A 59 1.90 -3.60 14.67
N ARG A 60 2.53 -2.43 14.83
CA ARG A 60 3.73 -2.27 15.67
C ARG A 60 3.40 -2.45 17.15
N HIS A 61 2.30 -1.86 17.61
CA HIS A 61 1.84 -2.01 18.99
C HIS A 61 1.54 -3.48 19.34
N HIS A 62 0.87 -4.20 18.43
CA HIS A 62 0.54 -5.62 18.63
C HIS A 62 1.64 -6.59 18.15
N ARG A 63 2.86 -6.12 17.84
CA ARG A 63 3.94 -6.96 17.29
C ARG A 63 4.29 -8.17 18.15
N THR A 64 4.27 -8.00 19.48
CA THR A 64 4.61 -9.04 20.47
C THR A 64 3.39 -9.81 20.98
N SER A 65 2.18 -9.44 20.55
CA SER A 65 0.95 -10.13 20.94
C SER A 65 0.99 -11.59 20.49
N ARG A 66 0.59 -12.48 21.39
CA ARG A 66 0.46 -13.92 21.12
C ARG A 66 -0.93 -14.30 20.64
N SER A 67 -1.91 -13.40 20.75
CA SER A 67 -3.27 -13.68 20.28
C SER A 67 -3.33 -13.76 18.77
N THR A 68 -4.14 -14.70 18.26
CA THR A 68 -4.46 -14.80 16.83
C THR A 68 -5.42 -13.68 16.42
N TRP A 69 -6.34 -13.32 17.31
CA TRP A 69 -7.35 -12.29 17.12
C TRP A 69 -7.06 -11.08 18.01
N LEU A 70 -7.13 -9.89 17.44
CA LEU A 70 -6.95 -8.62 18.14
C LEU A 70 -8.29 -7.89 18.18
N ASP A 71 -8.62 -7.30 19.32
CA ASP A 71 -9.81 -6.48 19.43
C ASP A 71 -9.60 -5.15 18.70
N VAL A 72 -10.62 -4.69 17.98
CA VAL A 72 -10.57 -3.41 17.27
C VAL A 72 -10.92 -2.29 18.25
N PRO A 73 -10.04 -1.31 18.47
CA PRO A 73 -10.38 -0.15 19.26
C PRO A 73 -11.51 0.61 18.56
N THR A 74 -12.68 0.59 19.18
CA THR A 74 -13.86 1.35 18.75
C THR A 74 -13.99 2.56 19.66
N ALA A 75 -14.52 3.67 19.14
CA ALA A 75 -14.73 4.90 19.90
C ALA A 75 -15.50 4.68 21.23
N GLU A 76 -16.32 3.62 21.30
CA GLU A 76 -17.15 3.28 22.46
C GLU A 76 -16.43 2.44 23.54
N THR A 77 -15.25 1.87 23.27
CA THR A 77 -14.59 0.91 24.18
C THR A 77 -13.61 1.57 25.18
N ASN A 78 -13.42 2.89 25.11
CA ASN A 78 -12.46 3.64 25.91
C ASN A 78 -12.98 4.03 27.31
N GLU A 79 -13.54 3.08 28.06
CA GLU A 79 -13.94 3.34 29.45
C GLU A 79 -13.07 2.60 30.49
N GLN A 80 -12.40 1.48 30.16
CA GLN A 80 -11.65 0.69 31.17
C GLN A 80 -10.29 0.07 30.78
N ALA A 81 -9.66 0.45 29.66
CA ALA A 81 -8.31 -0.04 29.34
C ALA A 81 -7.24 1.04 29.57
N THR A 82 -6.50 0.94 30.66
CA THR A 82 -5.28 1.70 30.94
C THR A 82 -4.18 1.35 29.93
N ALA A 83 -4.19 1.94 28.73
CA ALA A 83 -3.01 2.24 27.92
C ALA A 83 -3.42 2.85 26.56
N SER A 84 -3.28 4.17 26.47
CA SER A 84 -3.28 4.99 25.24
C SER A 84 -4.64 5.21 24.55
N PRO A 85 -4.92 6.44 24.06
CA PRO A 85 -6.10 6.72 23.26
C PRO A 85 -5.94 5.96 21.94
N SER A 86 -6.60 4.81 21.84
CA SER A 86 -6.61 4.07 20.59
C SER A 86 -7.59 4.79 19.66
N GLU A 87 -7.04 5.63 18.78
CA GLU A 87 -7.77 6.21 17.65
C GLU A 87 -8.49 5.08 16.91
N ALA A 88 -9.77 5.29 16.61
CA ALA A 88 -10.59 4.27 15.95
C ALA A 88 -9.90 3.84 14.66
N LEU A 89 -9.62 2.53 14.53
CA LEU A 89 -8.92 2.01 13.38
C LEU A 89 -9.83 2.03 12.15
N ASP A 90 -9.53 2.88 11.17
CA ASP A 90 -10.23 2.87 9.90
C ASP A 90 -9.78 1.68 9.05
N LEU A 91 -10.77 0.90 8.59
CA LEU A 91 -10.59 -0.29 7.74
C LEU A 91 -11.23 -0.07 6.35
N SER A 92 -11.73 1.14 6.07
CA SER A 92 -12.38 1.50 4.82
C SER A 92 -11.43 1.41 3.61
N TRP A 93 -10.13 1.50 3.80
CA TRP A 93 -9.12 1.35 2.75
C TRP A 93 -8.86 -0.12 2.35
N ILE A 94 -9.29 -1.09 3.17
CA ILE A 94 -8.97 -2.50 2.94
C ILE A 94 -9.79 -3.06 1.77
N PRO A 95 -9.16 -3.72 0.78
CA PRO A 95 -9.89 -4.37 -0.31
C PRO A 95 -10.82 -5.48 0.20
N ALA A 96 -11.98 -5.66 -0.46
CA ALA A 96 -12.99 -6.66 -0.06
C ALA A 96 -12.44 -8.09 0.11
N LYS A 97 -11.48 -8.48 -0.74
CA LYS A 97 -10.80 -9.79 -0.66
C LYS A 97 -10.06 -9.99 0.67
N TRP A 98 -9.42 -8.94 1.17
CA TRP A 98 -8.68 -8.96 2.43
C TRP A 98 -9.61 -8.82 3.62
N LEU A 99 -10.68 -8.02 3.49
CA LEU A 99 -11.62 -7.78 4.58
C LEU A 99 -12.16 -9.10 5.16
N LYS A 100 -12.57 -10.05 4.29
CA LYS A 100 -13.05 -11.38 4.73
C LYS A 100 -11.99 -12.17 5.52
N LEU A 101 -10.73 -12.08 5.13
CA LEU A 101 -9.63 -12.80 5.80
C LEU A 101 -9.20 -12.11 7.11
N VAL A 102 -9.29 -10.79 7.12
CA VAL A 102 -8.87 -9.95 8.23
C VAL A 102 -9.94 -9.94 9.33
N THR A 103 -11.22 -9.80 9.01
CA THR A 103 -12.29 -9.66 10.01
C THR A 103 -13.10 -10.94 10.21
N GLY A 104 -12.99 -11.92 9.30
CA GLY A 104 -13.87 -13.08 9.25
C GLY A 104 -15.31 -12.76 8.82
N GLN A 105 -15.63 -11.49 8.53
CA GLN A 105 -16.97 -11.07 8.11
C GLN A 105 -17.12 -11.15 6.59
N ALA A 106 -18.34 -11.38 6.12
CA ALA A 106 -18.62 -11.31 4.68
C ALA A 106 -18.45 -9.87 4.17
N SER A 107 -18.04 -9.70 2.91
CA SER A 107 -17.89 -8.36 2.32
C SER A 107 -19.18 -7.52 2.34
N SER A 108 -20.36 -8.18 2.43
CA SER A 108 -21.66 -7.53 2.58
C SER A 108 -21.87 -6.87 3.94
N GLN A 109 -21.06 -7.20 4.95
CA GLN A 109 -21.15 -6.69 6.32
C GLN A 109 -20.18 -5.54 6.59
N ARG A 110 -19.63 -4.90 5.55
CA ARG A 110 -18.65 -3.81 5.66
C ARG A 110 -19.16 -2.58 6.43
N SER A 111 -20.48 -2.38 6.50
CA SER A 111 -21.09 -1.29 7.26
C SER A 111 -21.04 -1.51 8.77
N VAL A 112 -20.80 -2.74 9.24
CA VAL A 112 -20.69 -3.06 10.66
C VAL A 112 -19.20 -3.04 11.03
N PRO A 113 -18.80 -2.21 12.02
CA PRO A 113 -17.41 -2.20 12.46
C PRO A 113 -17.04 -3.59 13.01
N PRO A 114 -15.95 -4.21 12.54
CA PRO A 114 -15.52 -5.50 13.05
C PRO A 114 -15.06 -5.37 14.49
N LYS A 115 -15.46 -6.32 15.34
CA LYS A 115 -15.00 -6.36 16.74
C LYS A 115 -13.58 -6.89 16.87
N GLN A 116 -13.17 -7.77 15.95
CA GLN A 116 -11.89 -8.46 16.00
C GLN A 116 -11.23 -8.55 14.63
N LEU A 117 -9.89 -8.59 14.63
CA LEU A 117 -9.04 -8.73 13.44
C LEU A 117 -8.09 -9.91 13.62
N HIS A 118 -7.95 -10.72 12.59
CA HIS A 118 -6.93 -11.75 12.53
C HIS A 118 -5.56 -11.08 12.35
N ARG A 119 -4.73 -11.13 13.39
CA ARG A 119 -3.45 -10.42 13.48
C ARG A 119 -2.55 -10.60 12.27
N GLN A 120 -2.24 -11.85 11.93
CA GLN A 120 -1.29 -12.14 10.83
C GLN A 120 -1.84 -11.77 9.45
N GLN A 121 -3.15 -11.89 9.23
CA GLN A 121 -3.78 -11.50 7.96
C GLN A 121 -3.81 -9.98 7.83
N PHE A 122 -4.05 -9.27 8.94
CA PHE A 122 -3.97 -7.82 8.96
C PHE A 122 -2.54 -7.32 8.75
N GLU A 123 -1.55 -7.91 9.43
CA GLU A 123 -0.13 -7.60 9.21
C GLU A 123 0.26 -7.76 7.73
N LEU A 124 -0.11 -8.90 7.12
CA LEU A 124 0.08 -9.18 5.69
C LEU A 124 -0.59 -8.15 4.78
N CYS A 125 -1.83 -7.78 5.09
CA CYS A 125 -2.59 -6.77 4.35
C CYS A 125 -1.86 -5.42 4.37
N VAL A 126 -1.41 -4.98 5.55
CA VAL A 126 -0.68 -3.72 5.72
C VAL A 126 0.64 -3.75 4.95
N PHE A 127 1.46 -4.79 5.08
CA PHE A 127 2.72 -4.89 4.33
C PHE A 127 2.51 -4.91 2.81
N SER A 128 1.46 -5.59 2.35
CA SER A 128 1.10 -5.61 0.92
C SER A 128 0.72 -4.21 0.44
N HIS A 129 0.00 -3.44 1.27
CA HIS A 129 -0.39 -2.08 0.93
C HIS A 129 0.82 -1.12 0.91
N ILE A 130 1.73 -1.23 1.88
CA ILE A 130 2.98 -0.46 1.89
C ILE A 130 3.78 -0.69 0.61
N LEU A 131 3.91 -1.95 0.17
CA LEU A 131 4.60 -2.26 -1.08
C LEU A 131 3.91 -1.60 -2.28
N LEU A 132 2.57 -1.65 -2.35
CA LEU A 132 1.83 -1.01 -3.44
C LEU A 132 2.01 0.51 -3.44
N GLU A 133 2.02 1.16 -2.28
CA GLU A 133 2.23 2.60 -2.19
C GLU A 133 3.67 3.02 -2.50
N LEU A 134 4.65 2.18 -2.16
CA LEU A 134 6.04 2.39 -2.60
C LEU A 134 6.19 2.24 -4.12
N GLN A 135 5.43 1.32 -4.73
CA GLN A 135 5.42 1.12 -6.18
C GLN A 135 4.68 2.24 -6.93
N SER A 136 3.62 2.81 -6.33
CA SER A 136 2.91 3.95 -6.92
C SER A 136 3.62 5.29 -6.70
N GLY A 137 4.49 5.38 -5.69
CA GLY A 137 5.12 6.63 -5.27
C GLY A 137 4.27 7.44 -4.27
N ASP A 138 3.18 6.86 -3.76
CA ASP A 138 2.39 7.42 -2.64
C ASP A 138 3.16 7.37 -1.32
N LEU A 139 4.02 6.35 -1.18
CA LEU A 139 5.07 6.30 -0.18
C LEU A 139 6.43 6.42 -0.84
N TYR A 140 7.35 7.07 -0.14
CA TYR A 140 8.74 7.12 -0.53
C TYR A 140 9.65 6.99 0.69
N ILE A 141 10.90 6.66 0.42
CA ILE A 141 11.99 6.52 1.38
C ILE A 141 12.98 7.64 1.11
N ALA A 142 13.11 8.56 2.06
CA ALA A 142 14.06 9.66 1.95
C ALA A 142 15.49 9.14 1.71
N GLY A 143 16.16 9.66 0.67
CA GLY A 143 17.53 9.27 0.29
C GLY A 143 17.64 7.93 -0.45
N SER A 144 16.54 7.27 -0.80
CA SER A 144 16.55 6.09 -1.68
C SER A 144 16.67 6.49 -3.15
N ALA A 145 17.43 5.74 -3.93
CA ALA A 145 17.52 5.93 -5.38
C ALA A 145 16.31 5.33 -6.12
N GLU A 146 15.85 4.15 -5.69
CA GLU A 146 14.77 3.41 -6.36
C GLU A 146 13.38 3.81 -5.84
N TYR A 147 13.27 4.09 -4.54
CA TYR A 147 12.02 4.47 -3.87
C TYR A 147 12.10 5.90 -3.29
N GLY A 148 12.89 6.77 -3.90
CA GLY A 148 13.08 8.16 -3.47
C GLY A 148 11.85 9.04 -3.71
N ASP A 149 11.95 10.30 -3.30
CA ASP A 149 10.91 11.29 -3.61
C ASP A 149 10.85 11.50 -5.13
N TYR A 150 9.83 10.90 -5.75
CA TYR A 150 9.59 11.02 -7.18
C TYR A 150 9.30 12.48 -7.59
N TYR A 151 8.70 13.28 -6.70
CA TYR A 151 8.38 14.68 -7.00
C TYR A 151 9.63 15.56 -7.07
N SER A 152 10.68 15.24 -6.32
CA SER A 152 11.96 15.96 -6.38
C SER A 152 12.65 15.88 -7.75
N GLN A 153 12.30 14.87 -8.56
CA GLN A 153 12.84 14.66 -9.91
C GLN A 153 11.95 15.29 -11.00
N LEU A 154 10.81 15.89 -10.62
CA LEU A 154 9.92 16.55 -11.57
C LEU A 154 10.43 17.96 -11.90
N VAL A 155 10.50 18.24 -13.19
CA VAL A 155 10.72 19.60 -13.71
C VAL A 155 9.57 20.51 -13.26
N THR A 156 9.89 21.75 -12.88
CA THR A 156 8.86 22.72 -12.49
C THR A 156 7.94 23.04 -13.66
N TRP A 157 6.72 23.52 -13.39
CA TRP A 157 5.80 23.90 -14.47
C TRP A 157 6.36 25.01 -15.37
N GLU A 158 7.15 25.91 -14.81
CA GLU A 158 7.81 27.01 -15.54
C GLU A 158 8.85 26.48 -16.53
N GLU A 159 9.72 25.58 -16.07
CA GLU A 159 10.72 24.90 -16.91
C GLU A 159 10.06 23.99 -17.95
N TYR A 160 8.94 23.33 -17.61
CA TYR A 160 8.14 22.55 -18.57
C TYR A 160 7.65 23.42 -19.72
N HIS A 161 7.04 24.58 -19.43
CA HIS A 161 6.54 25.49 -20.46
C HIS A 161 7.65 26.09 -21.32
N ALA A 162 8.84 26.29 -20.76
CA ALA A 162 9.99 26.76 -21.51
C ALA A 162 10.57 25.70 -22.46
N GLN A 163 10.51 24.42 -22.10
CA GLN A 163 11.19 23.33 -22.83
C GLN A 163 10.26 22.48 -23.71
N ILE A 164 8.94 22.62 -23.57
CA ILE A 164 7.98 21.76 -24.27
C ILE A 164 8.00 21.94 -25.80
N ASP A 165 8.21 23.18 -26.28
CA ASP A 165 8.27 23.48 -27.70
C ASP A 165 9.53 22.87 -28.35
N GLU A 166 10.67 23.00 -27.68
CA GLU A 166 11.94 22.42 -28.13
C GLU A 166 11.90 20.88 -28.09
N TYR A 167 11.39 20.32 -27.00
CA TYR A 167 11.18 18.88 -26.88
C TYR A 167 10.27 18.37 -27.99
N GLY A 168 9.16 19.06 -28.24
CA GLY A 168 8.18 18.67 -29.25
C GLY A 168 8.73 18.63 -30.67
N GLN A 169 9.63 19.56 -31.00
CA GLN A 169 10.39 19.54 -32.25
C GLN A 169 11.35 18.34 -32.32
N GLN A 170 12.05 18.03 -31.22
CA GLN A 170 13.01 16.92 -31.18
C GLN A 170 12.36 15.53 -31.30
N VAL A 171 11.16 15.34 -30.74
CA VAL A 171 10.43 14.06 -30.84
C VAL A 171 9.48 14.00 -32.04
N ASN A 172 9.53 15.00 -32.92
CA ASN A 172 8.71 15.09 -34.13
C ASN A 172 7.21 14.93 -33.85
N LEU A 173 6.80 15.35 -32.64
CA LEU A 173 5.39 15.42 -32.26
C LEU A 173 4.89 16.73 -32.85
N GLY A 174 4.14 16.65 -33.95
CA GLY A 174 3.57 17.81 -34.63
C GLY A 174 2.56 18.52 -33.74
N TYR A 175 3.02 19.47 -32.92
CA TYR A 175 2.15 20.38 -32.18
C TYR A 175 1.63 21.43 -33.15
N GLY A 176 0.55 21.10 -33.84
CA GLY A 176 -0.38 22.12 -34.32
C GLY A 176 -0.91 22.84 -33.08
N THR A 177 -0.59 24.11 -32.96
CA THR A 177 -0.82 25.02 -31.82
C THR A 177 -2.28 25.19 -31.36
N ASP A 178 -3.22 24.41 -31.90
CA ASP A 178 -4.66 24.51 -31.58
C ASP A 178 -5.19 23.34 -30.75
N SER A 179 -4.35 22.36 -30.38
CA SER A 179 -4.80 21.13 -29.69
C SER A 179 -4.70 21.19 -28.15
N CYS A 180 -4.09 22.22 -27.57
CA CYS A 180 -3.84 22.33 -26.12
C CYS A 180 -5.10 22.66 -25.33
N LYS A 181 -6.01 21.69 -25.23
CA LYS A 181 -6.98 21.63 -24.12
C LYS A 181 -7.07 20.27 -23.41
N ASN A 182 -6.54 19.16 -23.98
CA ASN A 182 -6.80 17.83 -23.43
C ASN A 182 -5.61 16.83 -23.36
N GLY A 183 -4.34 17.29 -23.37
CA GLY A 183 -3.20 16.35 -23.40
C GLY A 183 -1.93 16.66 -22.61
N PRO A 184 -1.94 17.35 -21.44
CA PRO A 184 -0.68 17.67 -20.73
C PRO A 184 -0.03 16.46 -20.02
N TYR A 185 -0.78 15.38 -19.74
CA TYR A 185 -0.28 14.27 -18.91
C TYR A 185 0.66 13.31 -19.64
N LEU A 186 0.43 13.05 -20.93
CA LEU A 186 1.27 12.15 -21.73
C LEU A 186 2.65 12.75 -22.02
N LEU A 187 2.72 14.08 -22.15
CA LEU A 187 3.97 14.80 -22.41
C LEU A 187 4.85 14.91 -21.18
N LYS A 188 4.24 15.12 -20.00
CA LYS A 188 4.97 15.11 -18.74
C LYS A 188 5.60 13.74 -18.48
N ALA A 189 4.88 12.65 -18.76
CA ALA A 189 5.40 11.28 -18.60
C ALA A 189 6.60 10.99 -19.53
N LEU A 190 6.54 11.42 -20.81
CA LEU A 190 7.63 11.21 -21.77
C LEU A 190 8.88 12.05 -21.45
N LEU A 191 8.70 13.28 -20.94
CA LEU A 191 9.82 14.12 -20.48
C LEU A 191 10.53 13.50 -19.27
N ILE A 192 9.79 12.93 -18.32
CA ILE A 192 10.38 12.25 -17.15
C ILE A 192 11.21 11.03 -17.57
N GLU A 193 10.79 10.27 -18.59
CA GLU A 193 11.57 9.13 -19.08
C GLU A 193 12.88 9.54 -19.78
N LYS A 194 12.93 10.71 -20.44
CA LYS A 194 14.17 11.22 -21.09
C LYS A 194 15.21 11.70 -20.08
N PHE A 195 14.80 12.21 -18.92
CA PHE A 195 15.72 12.63 -17.84
C PHE A 195 16.12 11.47 -16.90
N ARG A 196 15.68 10.23 -17.17
CA ARG A 196 16.11 8.98 -16.50
C ARG A 196 17.45 8.44 -17.04
N GLY A 197 18.11 9.15 -17.97
CA GLY A 197 19.40 8.77 -18.57
C GLY A 197 20.60 9.24 -17.79
#